data_AF-A0A9E2L6V7-F1
#
_entry.id   AF-A0A9E2L6V7-F1
#
_cell.length_a   1.000
_cell.length_b   1.000
_cell.length_c   1.000
_cell.angle_alpha   90.00
_cell.angle_beta   90.00
_cell.angle_gamma   90.00
#
_symmetry.space_group_name_H-M   'P 1'
#
loop_
_entity.id
_entity.type
_entity.pdbx_description
1 polymer ?
#
loop_
_entity_poly.entity_id
_entity_poly.type
_entity_poly.pdbx_seq_one_letter_code
_entity_poly.pdbx_strand_id
1 'polypeptide(L)'
;MKNVLIIGSTGQIGSELTMKLRSLYNGNIVAGYIPGAEPTGELKESGPCAIVDITNEQQIAETVSKYNIDTIYNLAALLSAVAEAKPQLAWKIGMGGLFNVLEVAREMKCAVFTPSSIGVFGNNTPKDKTPQDTIRN
;
A
#
# COMPACT_ATOMS: atom_id res chain seq x y z
N MET A 1 8.89 12.38 -7.79
CA MET A 1 8.03 12.11 -6.63
C MET A 1 7.97 13.36 -5.78
N LYS A 2 6.79 13.97 -5.68
CA LYS A 2 6.52 15.19 -4.91
C LYS A 2 5.34 14.97 -3.97
N ASN A 3 4.24 14.42 -4.47
CA ASN A 3 3.02 14.15 -3.71
C ASN A 3 2.76 12.64 -3.67
N VAL A 4 2.65 12.09 -2.46
CA VAL A 4 2.64 10.65 -2.23
C VAL A 4 1.41 10.24 -1.42
N LEU A 5 0.71 9.20 -1.86
CA LEU A 5 -0.31 8.51 -1.07
C LEU A 5 0.27 7.19 -0.56
N ILE A 6 0.22 6.98 0.75
CA ILE A 6 0.57 5.70 1.39
C ILE A 6 -0.72 5.03 1.86
N ILE A 7 -1.16 3.97 1.16
CA ILE A 7 -2.34 3.17 1.55
C ILE A 7 -1.87 2.10 2.54
N GLY A 8 -2.60 1.91 3.65
CA GLY A 8 -2.13 1.05 4.75
C GLY A 8 -1.08 1.75 5.64
N SER A 9 -1.18 3.08 5.75
CA SER A 9 -0.18 3.92 6.43
C SER A 9 -0.05 3.70 7.94
N THR A 10 -1.03 3.06 8.58
CA THR A 10 -0.99 2.77 10.02
C THR A 10 -0.43 1.40 10.36
N GLY A 11 -0.02 0.62 9.35
CA GLY A 11 0.73 -0.62 9.54
C GLY A 11 2.21 -0.38 9.86
N GLN A 12 2.92 -1.44 10.26
CA GLN A 12 4.31 -1.38 10.73
C GLN A 12 5.28 -0.68 9.77
N ILE A 13 5.15 -0.94 8.46
CA ILE A 13 6.00 -0.28 7.44
C ILE A 13 5.44 1.10 7.09
N GLY A 14 4.11 1.22 7.03
CA GLY A 14 3.44 2.43 6.59
C GLY A 14 3.71 3.63 7.49
N SER A 15 3.75 3.45 8.81
CA SER A 15 3.94 4.54 9.76
C SER A 15 5.34 5.14 9.63
N GLU A 16 6.35 4.27 9.62
CA GLU A 16 7.76 4.65 9.48
C GLU A 16 8.04 5.27 8.11
N LEU A 17 7.52 4.66 7.04
CA LEU A 17 7.71 5.17 5.69
C LEU A 17 7.07 6.55 5.52
N THR A 18 5.86 6.75 6.06
CA THR A 18 5.17 8.04 5.98
C THR A 18 5.99 9.14 6.67
N MET A 19 6.47 8.88 7.89
CA MET A 19 7.32 9.82 8.62
C MET A 19 8.62 10.11 7.87
N LYS A 20 9.27 9.08 7.34
CA LYS A 20 10.51 9.25 6.58
C LYS A 20 10.28 10.09 5.33
N LEU A 21 9.23 9.82 4.56
CA LEU A 21 8.90 10.59 3.36
C LEU A 21 8.57 12.05 3.69
N ARG A 22 7.83 12.32 4.78
CA ARG A 22 7.58 13.69 5.26
C ARG A 22 8.86 14.45 5.62
N SER A 23 9.88 13.75 6.16
CA SER A 23 11.18 14.37 6.45
C SER A 23 12.03 14.67 5.21
N LEU A 24 11.79 13.97 4.11
CA LEU A 24 12.59 14.05 2.89
C LEU A 24 11.96 14.97 1.83
N TYR A 25 10.63 15.07 1.82
CA TYR A 25 9.88 15.73 0.76
C TYR A 25 8.90 16.77 1.33
N ASN A 26 8.86 17.94 0.70
CA ASN A 26 8.00 19.05 1.11
C ASN A 26 6.59 19.04 0.47
N GLY A 27 6.25 18.01 -0.30
CA GLY A 27 4.94 17.90 -0.94
C GLY A 27 3.89 17.22 -0.05
N ASN A 28 2.73 16.91 -0.62
CA ASN A 28 1.65 16.25 0.11
C ASN A 28 1.99 14.79 0.34
N ILE A 29 2.41 14.42 1.55
CA ILE A 29 2.61 13.03 1.96
C ILE A 29 1.41 12.59 2.80
N VAL A 30 0.46 11.94 2.12
CA VAL A 30 -0.87 11.61 2.64
C VAL A 30 -0.87 10.21 3.25
N ALA A 31 -1.20 10.14 4.53
CA ALA A 31 -1.42 8.89 5.26
C ALA A 31 -2.85 8.37 4.96
N GLY A 32 -2.95 7.34 4.12
CA GLY A 32 -4.19 6.65 3.80
C GLY A 32 -4.49 5.54 4.83
N TYR A 33 -5.67 5.58 5.43
CA TYR A 33 -6.09 4.65 6.49
C TYR A 33 -7.55 4.20 6.33
N ILE A 34 -7.97 3.15 7.04
CA ILE A 34 -9.37 2.70 7.07
C ILE A 34 -10.02 3.03 8.42
N PRO A 35 -11.37 3.17 8.49
CA PRO A 35 -12.04 3.37 9.77
C PRO A 35 -11.66 2.32 10.81
N GLY A 36 -11.40 2.74 12.05
CA GLY A 36 -10.91 1.88 13.13
C GLY A 36 -9.40 1.65 13.15
N ALA A 37 -8.68 2.19 12.16
CA ALA A 37 -7.22 2.21 12.10
C ALA A 37 -6.69 3.64 11.90
N GLU A 38 -7.31 4.61 12.58
CA GLU A 38 -6.96 6.02 12.50
C GLU A 38 -5.49 6.27 12.90
N PRO A 39 -4.75 7.14 12.19
CA PRO A 39 -3.47 7.62 12.65
C PRO A 39 -3.59 8.27 14.03
N THR A 40 -2.61 8.02 14.90
CA THR A 40 -2.51 8.64 16.22
C THR A 40 -1.12 9.25 16.43
N GLY A 41 -0.98 10.10 17.44
CA GLY A 41 0.27 10.76 17.80
C GLY A 41 0.93 11.50 16.62
N GLU A 42 2.23 11.36 16.49
CA GLU A 42 3.04 12.08 15.51
C GLU A 42 2.61 11.83 14.06
N LEU A 43 2.16 10.61 13.73
CA LEU A 43 1.68 10.31 12.37
C LEU A 43 0.44 11.13 12.01
N LYS A 44 -0.45 11.37 12.97
CA LYS A 44 -1.64 12.20 12.81
C LYS A 44 -1.29 13.69 12.69
N GLU A 45 -0.33 14.15 13.49
CA GLU A 45 -0.01 15.57 13.65
C GLU A 45 0.95 16.10 12.58
N SER A 46 1.80 15.25 12.01
CA SER A 46 2.88 15.66 11.09
C SER A 46 2.45 15.91 9.65
N GLY A 47 1.19 15.67 9.27
CA GLY A 47 0.75 15.92 7.90
C GLY A 47 -0.64 15.37 7.54
N PRO A 48 -1.04 15.47 6.26
CA PRO A 48 -2.39 15.14 5.83
C PRO A 48 -2.69 13.64 5.98
N CYS A 49 -3.92 13.35 6.41
CA CYS A 49 -4.46 12.00 6.49
C CYS A 49 -5.77 11.92 5.70
N ALA A 50 -6.08 10.76 5.13
CA ALA A 50 -7.31 10.53 4.40
C ALA A 50 -7.82 9.10 4.63
N ILE A 51 -9.14 8.94 4.67
CA ILE A 51 -9.75 7.61 4.66
C ILE A 51 -9.60 7.06 3.24
N VAL A 52 -8.90 5.93 3.12
CA VAL A 52 -8.65 5.22 1.86
C VAL A 52 -8.74 3.72 2.13
N ASP A 53 -9.93 3.17 1.90
CA ASP A 53 -10.12 1.72 1.78
C ASP A 53 -9.69 1.28 0.38
N ILE A 54 -8.70 0.39 0.30
CA ILE A 54 -8.18 -0.09 -0.99
C ILE A 54 -9.24 -0.82 -1.83
N THR A 55 -10.29 -1.35 -1.19
CA THR A 55 -11.41 -1.99 -1.88
C THR A 55 -12.42 -1.00 -2.45
N ASN A 56 -12.25 0.30 -2.18
CA ASN A 56 -13.06 1.38 -2.70
C ASN A 56 -12.23 2.27 -3.64
N GLU A 57 -12.31 1.96 -4.94
CA GLU A 57 -11.61 2.69 -6.00
C GLU A 57 -11.87 4.20 -5.97
N GLN A 58 -13.13 4.61 -5.73
CA GLN A 58 -13.53 6.01 -5.71
C GLN A 58 -12.78 6.80 -4.63
N GLN A 59 -12.60 6.23 -3.43
CA GLN A 59 -11.83 6.89 -2.37
C GLN A 59 -10.36 7.09 -2.75
N ILE A 60 -9.77 6.13 -3.47
CA ILE A 60 -8.40 6.22 -3.98
C ILE A 60 -8.34 7.37 -5.00
N ALA A 61 -9.22 7.37 -6.00
CA ALA A 61 -9.26 8.38 -7.05
C ALA A 61 -9.49 9.80 -6.52
N GLU A 62 -10.43 9.97 -5.58
CA GLU A 62 -10.71 11.25 -4.93
C GLU A 62 -9.51 11.77 -4.15
N THR A 63 -8.82 10.88 -3.41
CA THR A 63 -7.61 11.25 -2.67
C THR A 63 -6.47 11.63 -3.61
N VAL A 64 -6.28 10.86 -4.69
CA VAL A 64 -5.27 11.14 -5.72
C VAL A 64 -5.51 12.51 -6.35
N SER A 65 -6.75 12.80 -6.73
CA SER A 65 -7.14 14.09 -7.32
C SER A 65 -6.96 15.24 -6.32
N LYS A 66 -7.53 15.11 -5.11
CA LYS A 66 -7.53 16.16 -4.07
C LYS A 66 -6.12 16.62 -3.69
N TYR A 67 -5.17 15.70 -3.58
CA TYR A 67 -3.80 16.01 -3.15
C TYR A 67 -2.79 16.07 -4.30
N ASN A 68 -3.25 15.93 -5.55
CA ASN A 68 -2.44 15.89 -6.76
C ASN A 68 -1.31 14.84 -6.66
N ILE A 69 -1.67 13.63 -6.24
CA ILE A 69 -0.72 12.53 -5.99
C ILE A 69 -0.04 12.11 -7.28
N ASP A 70 1.29 12.02 -7.25
CA ASP A 70 2.10 11.53 -8.37
C ASP A 70 2.65 10.11 -8.15
N THR A 71 2.64 9.63 -6.89
CA THR A 71 3.16 8.32 -6.51
C THR A 71 2.29 7.67 -5.44
N ILE A 72 1.92 6.40 -5.62
CA ILE A 72 1.15 5.61 -4.65
C ILE A 72 2.03 4.49 -4.10
N TYR A 73 2.17 4.43 -2.78
CA TYR A 73 2.68 3.26 -2.06
C TYR A 73 1.51 2.44 -1.56
N ASN A 74 1.24 1.32 -2.21
CA ASN A 74 0.24 0.36 -1.76
C ASN A 74 0.86 -0.59 -0.74
N LEU A 75 0.55 -0.42 0.55
CA LEU A 75 1.00 -1.31 1.63
C LEU A 75 -0.17 -2.07 2.28
N ALA A 76 -1.40 -1.93 1.77
CA ALA A 76 -2.55 -2.64 2.32
C ALA A 76 -2.51 -4.12 1.93
N ALA A 77 -2.33 -4.98 2.92
CA ALA A 77 -2.31 -6.42 2.74
C ALA A 77 -2.75 -7.13 4.03
N LEU A 78 -3.14 -8.39 3.91
CA LEU A 78 -3.26 -9.30 5.05
C LEU A 78 -2.00 -10.16 5.15
N LEU A 79 -1.47 -10.29 6.37
CA LEU A 79 -0.35 -11.20 6.66
C LEU A 79 -0.79 -12.66 6.49
N SER A 80 0.17 -13.54 6.19
CA SER A 80 -0.07 -14.94 5.79
C SER A 80 -1.04 -15.69 6.71
N ALA A 81 -0.82 -15.71 8.02
CA ALA A 81 -1.70 -16.42 8.96
C ALA A 81 -3.17 -15.94 8.91
N VAL A 82 -3.39 -14.64 8.74
CA VAL A 82 -4.75 -14.07 8.62
C VAL A 82 -5.32 -14.34 7.23
N ALA A 83 -4.49 -14.29 6.19
CA ALA A 83 -4.89 -14.57 4.82
C ALA A 83 -5.36 -16.03 4.65
N GLU A 84 -4.63 -16.99 5.20
CA GLU A 84 -5.02 -18.42 5.20
C GLU A 84 -6.34 -18.66 5.93
N ALA A 85 -6.56 -17.97 7.06
CA ALA A 85 -7.81 -18.07 7.81
C ALA A 85 -8.99 -17.38 7.10
N LYS A 86 -8.72 -16.41 6.21
CA LYS A 86 -9.74 -15.57 5.56
C LYS A 86 -9.42 -15.35 4.06
N PRO A 87 -9.41 -16.42 3.24
CA PRO A 87 -8.90 -16.36 1.86
C PRO A 87 -9.70 -15.44 0.94
N GLN A 88 -11.03 -15.37 1.11
CA GLN A 88 -11.88 -14.47 0.32
C GLN A 88 -11.56 -12.99 0.60
N LEU A 89 -11.28 -12.66 1.86
CA LEU A 89 -10.87 -11.32 2.25
C LEU A 89 -9.46 -11.00 1.74
N ALA A 90 -8.55 -11.98 1.81
CA ALA A 90 -7.19 -11.85 1.27
C ALA A 90 -7.20 -11.58 -0.24
N TRP A 91 -8.04 -12.29 -1.00
CA TRP A 91 -8.20 -12.03 -2.43
C TRP A 91 -8.77 -10.64 -2.71
N LYS A 92 -9.84 -10.26 -2.00
CA LYS A 92 -10.49 -8.95 -2.17
C LYS A 92 -9.52 -7.80 -1.91
N ILE A 93 -8.73 -7.88 -0.83
CA ILE A 93 -7.76 -6.83 -0.45
C ILE A 93 -6.51 -6.90 -1.33
N GLY A 94 -5.88 -8.06 -1.45
CA GLY A 94 -4.60 -8.23 -2.13
C GLY A 94 -4.72 -8.05 -3.64
N MET A 95 -5.59 -8.82 -4.29
CA MET A 95 -5.74 -8.78 -5.75
C MET A 95 -6.72 -7.70 -6.21
N GLY A 96 -7.91 -7.64 -5.59
CA GLY A 96 -8.91 -6.63 -5.93
C GLY A 96 -8.43 -5.21 -5.60
N GLY A 97 -7.85 -5.02 -4.43
CA GLY A 97 -7.29 -3.73 -4.04
C GLY A 97 -6.11 -3.30 -4.91
N LEU A 98 -5.19 -4.21 -5.24
CA LEU A 98 -4.11 -3.90 -6.18
C LEU A 98 -4.65 -3.48 -7.55
N PHE A 99 -5.66 -4.19 -8.07
CA PHE A 99 -6.28 -3.84 -9.35
C PHE A 99 -6.85 -2.41 -9.33
N ASN A 100 -7.58 -2.04 -8.28
CA ASN A 100 -8.10 -0.67 -8.12
C ASN A 100 -6.98 0.37 -8.13
N VAL A 101 -5.88 0.13 -7.40
CA VAL A 101 -4.73 1.05 -7.38
C VAL A 101 -4.11 1.20 -8.76
N LEU A 102 -3.96 0.10 -9.50
CA LEU A 102 -3.37 0.10 -10.84
C LEU A 102 -4.24 0.85 -11.85
N GLU A 103 -5.56 0.68 -11.82
CA GLU A 103 -6.48 1.41 -12.71
C GLU A 103 -6.48 2.91 -12.39
N VAL A 104 -6.59 3.30 -11.11
CA VAL A 104 -6.50 4.71 -10.72
C VAL A 104 -5.15 5.30 -11.13
N ALA A 105 -4.05 4.59 -10.93
CA ALA A 105 -2.73 5.06 -11.33
C ALA A 105 -2.58 5.18 -12.86
N ARG A 106 -3.19 4.28 -13.64
CA ARG A 106 -3.21 4.34 -15.11
C ARG A 106 -3.93 5.60 -15.59
N GLU A 107 -5.09 5.91 -15.00
CA GLU A 107 -5.91 7.07 -15.40
C GLU A 107 -5.29 8.39 -14.94
N MET A 108 -4.80 8.43 -13.70
CA MET A 108 -4.26 9.63 -13.06
C MET A 108 -2.76 9.83 -13.33
N LYS A 109 -2.12 8.89 -14.03
CA LYS A 109 -0.68 8.90 -14.40
C LYS A 109 0.25 8.95 -13.19
N CYS A 110 -0.05 8.13 -12.19
CA CYS A 110 0.76 8.00 -10.98
C CYS A 110 1.77 6.85 -11.14
N ALA A 111 2.95 6.98 -10.51
CA ALA A 111 3.82 5.85 -10.25
C ALA A 111 3.23 4.98 -9.12
N VAL A 112 3.45 3.66 -9.17
CA VAL A 112 2.97 2.73 -8.13
C VAL A 112 4.14 1.91 -7.60
N PHE A 113 4.24 1.86 -6.28
CA PHE A 113 5.00 0.85 -5.55
C PHE A 113 4.03 -0.09 -4.85
N THR A 114 4.16 -1.39 -5.10
CA THR A 114 3.45 -2.45 -4.38
C THR A 114 4.47 -3.52 -3.98
N PRO A 115 4.66 -3.80 -2.68
CA PRO A 115 5.61 -4.81 -2.26
C PRO A 115 5.05 -6.21 -2.59
N SER A 116 5.96 -7.10 -2.99
CA SER A 116 5.68 -8.54 -3.00
C SER A 116 6.11 -9.16 -1.67
N SER A 117 6.11 -10.50 -1.58
CA SER A 117 6.54 -11.22 -0.39
C SER A 117 7.29 -12.49 -0.79
N ILE A 118 8.22 -12.93 0.06
CA ILE A 118 8.84 -14.26 -0.06
C ILE A 118 7.81 -15.40 -0.03
N GLY A 119 6.58 -15.13 0.43
CA GLY A 119 5.47 -16.09 0.42
C GLY A 119 5.02 -16.56 -0.97
N VAL A 120 5.51 -15.96 -2.05
CA VAL A 120 5.32 -16.50 -3.42
C VAL A 120 6.15 -17.76 -3.68
N PHE A 121 7.17 -18.02 -2.87
CA PHE A 121 8.04 -19.19 -2.99
C PHE A 121 7.50 -20.38 -2.20
N GLY A 122 7.76 -21.57 -2.72
CA GLY A 122 7.28 -22.83 -2.15
C GLY A 122 8.38 -23.82 -1.83
N ASN A 123 7.97 -25.02 -1.43
CA ASN A 123 8.90 -26.10 -1.09
C ASN A 123 9.79 -26.54 -2.27
N ASN A 124 9.33 -26.28 -3.50
CA ASN A 124 10.07 -26.60 -4.74
C ASN A 124 11.02 -25.48 -5.18
N THR A 125 10.99 -24.32 -4.52
CA THR A 125 11.93 -23.24 -4.82
C THR A 125 13.32 -23.59 -4.23
N PRO A 126 14.42 -23.46 -4.99
CA PRO A 126 15.78 -23.67 -4.47
C PRO A 126 16.02 -22.80 -3.24
N LYS A 127 16.56 -23.40 -2.15
CA LYS A 127 16.81 -22.69 -0.88
C LYS A 127 18.18 -22.01 -0.83
N ASP A 128 19.15 -22.58 -1.53
CA ASP A 128 20.52 -22.09 -1.61
C ASP A 128 20.77 -21.45 -2.96
N LYS A 129 21.35 -20.24 -2.95
CA LYS A 129 21.63 -19.47 -4.17
C LYS A 129 20.40 -19.36 -5.08
N THR A 130 19.22 -19.12 -4.49
CA THR A 130 17.95 -18.96 -5.20
C THR A 130 18.10 -17.88 -6.28
N PRO A 131 17.96 -18.20 -7.57
CA PRO A 131 18.09 -17.22 -8.63
C PRO A 131 16.91 -16.23 -8.62
N GLN A 132 17.13 -15.04 -9.20
CA GLN A 132 16.10 -14.00 -9.31
C GLN A 132 14.85 -14.51 -10.06
N ASP A 133 15.07 -15.27 -11.13
CA ASP A 133 14.03 -16.00 -11.86
C ASP A 133 14.04 -17.47 -11.44
N THR A 134 13.02 -17.87 -10.69
CA THR A 134 12.90 -19.21 -10.13
C THR A 134 11.45 -19.68 -10.08
N ILE A 135 11.24 -20.97 -9.83
CA ILE A 135 9.94 -21.60 -9.64
C ILE A 135 9.24 -20.95 -8.43
N ARG A 136 8.00 -20.53 -8.65
CA ARG A 136 7.06 -19.99 -7.66
C ARG A 136 5.92 -21.00 -7.48
N ASN A 137 5.24 -20.96 -6.33
CA ASN A 137 4.08 -21.82 -6.08
C ASN A 137 2.88 -21.46 -6.98
#